data_AF-A0A6A7AX28-F1
#
_entry.id   AF-A0A6A7AX28-F1
#
_cell.length_a   1.000
_cell.length_b   1.000
_cell.length_c   1.000
_cell.angle_alpha   90.00
_cell.angle_beta   90.00
_cell.angle_gamma   90.00
#
_symmetry.space_group_name_H-M   'P 1'
#
loop_
_entity.id
_entity.type
_entity.pdbx_description
1 polymer ?
#
loop_
_entity_poly.entity_id
_entity_poly.type
_entity_poly.pdbx_seq_one_letter_code
_entity_poly.pdbx_strand_id
1 'polypeptide(L)'
;MNPWATQALTAYKNERDTFTKAYNMGIKSKLPCFALDIEDAKPKNKLLTELVAIYIAGIAFEGGADTTRYTLQGMIKILKTKAQAELDSVVGTREFPSRKHLDSVKYVNRTTKECVRWMSTAINGAIPHTTIKDDEYHGYRILTIILLGALTSLLFVSNCTKSLITLRRDLTWYVGFFDGGISSLDRSRWVWRMEGGGCLV
;
A
#
# COMPACT_ATOMS: atom_id res chain seq x y z
N MET A 1 23.82 13.96 27.47
CA MET A 1 22.76 13.31 26.68
C MET A 1 23.34 12.02 26.10
N ASN A 2 22.63 10.89 26.15
CA ASN A 2 23.12 9.61 25.59
C ASN A 2 23.48 9.82 24.09
N PRO A 3 24.63 9.29 23.58
CA PRO A 3 24.99 9.36 22.17
C PRO A 3 23.86 9.03 21.19
N TRP A 4 23.06 8.00 21.48
CA TRP A 4 21.91 7.62 20.65
C TRP A 4 20.78 8.64 20.68
N ALA A 5 20.54 9.26 21.84
CA ALA A 5 19.54 10.33 21.95
C ALA A 5 19.95 11.57 21.14
N THR A 6 21.25 11.92 21.14
CA THR A 6 21.77 13.01 20.32
C THR A 6 21.65 12.70 18.82
N GLN A 7 21.95 11.46 18.41
CA GLN A 7 21.82 11.02 17.03
C GLN A 7 20.35 11.03 16.57
N ALA A 8 19.44 10.48 17.38
CA ALA A 8 18.01 10.47 17.08
C ALA A 8 17.45 11.90 16.95
N LEU A 9 17.86 12.81 17.83
CA LEU A 9 17.45 14.22 17.76
C LEU A 9 17.97 14.89 16.49
N THR A 10 19.20 14.58 16.09
CA THR A 10 19.78 15.09 14.84
C THR A 10 19.02 14.56 13.62
N ALA A 11 18.72 13.26 13.61
CA ALA A 11 17.94 12.63 12.54
C ALA A 11 16.54 13.25 12.42
N TYR A 12 15.84 13.41 13.54
CA TYR A 12 14.51 14.05 13.60
C TYR A 12 14.54 15.48 13.04
N LYS A 13 15.55 16.28 13.41
CA LYS A 13 15.70 17.65 12.88
C LYS A 13 15.92 17.64 11.37
N ASN A 14 16.82 16.78 10.89
CA ASN A 14 17.13 16.67 9.47
C ASN A 14 15.91 16.23 8.65
N GLU A 15 15.16 15.24 9.14
CA GLU A 15 13.92 14.76 8.54
C GLU A 15 12.88 15.88 8.46
N ARG A 16 12.59 16.54 9.60
CA ARG A 16 11.65 17.65 9.68
C ARG A 16 12.03 18.77 8.71
N ASP A 17 13.31 19.15 8.66
CA ASP A 17 13.78 20.22 7.78
C ASP A 17 13.65 19.82 6.31
N THR A 18 13.83 18.55 5.98
CA THR A 18 13.63 17.99 4.63
C THR A 18 12.16 18.04 4.22
N PHE A 19 11.26 17.55 5.07
CA PHE A 19 9.82 17.60 4.81
C PHE A 19 9.29 19.03 4.74
N THR A 20 9.80 19.93 5.58
CA THR A 20 9.43 21.35 5.54
C THR A 20 9.82 21.98 4.20
N LYS A 21 11.02 21.68 3.69
CA LYS A 21 11.45 22.15 2.36
C LYS A 21 10.54 21.61 1.25
N ALA A 22 10.26 20.31 1.26
CA ALA A 22 9.40 19.67 0.27
C ALA A 22 7.96 20.21 0.31
N TYR A 23 7.39 20.40 1.50
CA TYR A 23 6.06 20.96 1.68
C TYR A 23 5.95 22.39 1.15
N ASN A 24 6.96 23.23 1.47
CA ASN A 24 7.04 24.60 0.95
C ASN A 24 7.19 24.65 -0.59
N MET A 25 7.88 23.68 -1.19
CA MET A 25 7.92 23.53 -2.65
C MET A 25 6.54 23.16 -3.21
N GLY A 26 5.82 22.27 -2.54
CA GLY A 26 4.47 21.86 -2.90
C GLY A 26 3.48 23.02 -2.90
N ILE A 27 3.46 23.83 -1.84
CA ILE A 27 2.56 25.00 -1.75
C ILE A 27 2.86 26.06 -2.81
N LYS A 28 4.12 26.19 -3.23
CA LYS A 28 4.53 27.14 -4.28
C LYS A 28 4.32 26.60 -5.70
N SER A 29 3.86 25.36 -5.84
CA SER A 29 3.62 24.74 -7.15
C SER A 29 2.51 25.46 -7.91
N LYS A 30 2.69 25.62 -9.22
CA LYS A 30 1.63 26.11 -10.12
C LYS A 30 0.60 25.04 -10.48
N LEU A 31 0.96 23.77 -10.29
CA LEU A 31 0.11 22.62 -10.60
C LEU A 31 -0.60 22.14 -9.33
N PRO A 32 -1.83 21.61 -9.45
CA PRO A 32 -2.55 21.04 -8.33
C PRO A 32 -1.73 19.89 -7.73
N CYS A 33 -1.57 19.92 -6.41
CA CYS A 33 -0.89 18.88 -5.67
C CYS A 33 -1.56 18.71 -4.31
N PHE A 34 -1.43 17.52 -3.72
CA PHE A 34 -2.07 17.20 -2.45
C PHE A 34 -1.59 18.11 -1.29
N ALA A 35 -0.42 18.76 -1.41
CA ALA A 35 0.03 19.74 -0.42
C ALA A 35 -0.84 21.01 -0.41
N LEU A 36 -1.36 21.43 -1.58
CA LEU A 36 -2.33 22.53 -1.67
C LEU A 36 -3.66 22.12 -1.04
N ASP A 37 -4.12 20.90 -1.32
CA ASP A 37 -5.36 20.37 -0.72
C ASP A 37 -5.27 20.28 0.82
N ILE A 38 -4.09 19.93 1.35
CA ILE A 38 -3.82 19.94 2.79
C ILE A 38 -3.86 21.38 3.33
N GLU A 39 -3.27 22.35 2.63
CA GLU A 39 -3.27 23.75 3.04
C GLU A 39 -4.69 24.34 3.08
N ASP A 40 -5.51 24.02 2.08
CA ASP A 40 -6.92 24.42 2.01
C ASP A 40 -7.78 23.75 3.12
N ALA A 41 -7.34 22.59 3.63
CA ALA A 41 -8.00 21.85 4.71
C ALA A 41 -7.58 22.32 6.12
N LYS A 42 -6.39 22.90 6.30
CA LYS A 42 -5.90 23.41 7.59
C LYS A 42 -6.89 24.33 8.32
N PRO A 43 -7.48 25.38 7.71
CA PRO A 43 -8.38 26.27 8.44
C PRO A 43 -9.66 25.56 8.93
N LYS A 44 -10.03 24.43 8.33
CA LYS A 44 -11.24 23.66 8.66
C LYS A 44 -11.00 22.67 9.80
N ASN A 45 -9.74 22.35 10.14
CA ASN A 45 -9.41 21.30 11.10
C ASN A 45 -8.33 21.75 12.09
N LYS A 46 -8.73 21.93 13.36
CA LYS A 46 -7.83 22.33 14.45
C LYS A 46 -6.71 21.32 14.74
N LEU A 47 -6.87 20.07 14.30
CA LEU A 47 -5.86 19.01 14.46
C LEU A 47 -4.74 19.09 13.40
N LEU A 48 -4.99 19.75 12.26
CA LEU A 48 -4.00 19.96 11.20
C LEU A 48 -3.10 21.15 11.55
N THR A 49 -2.24 20.95 12.56
CA THR A 49 -1.14 21.88 12.83
C THR A 49 -0.14 21.88 11.67
N GLU A 50 0.69 22.92 11.57
CA GLU A 50 1.70 23.02 10.51
C GLU A 50 2.62 21.80 10.46
N LEU A 51 3.10 21.35 11.63
CA LEU A 51 3.94 20.17 11.73
C LEU A 51 3.21 18.92 11.22
N VAL A 52 1.95 18.73 11.61
CA VAL A 52 1.13 17.59 11.17
C VAL A 52 0.92 17.63 9.66
N ALA A 53 0.63 18.79 9.08
CA ALA A 53 0.48 18.95 7.63
C ALA A 53 1.76 18.56 6.87
N ILE A 54 2.92 19.02 7.36
CA ILE A 54 4.23 18.69 6.79
C ILE A 54 4.47 17.17 6.82
N TYR A 55 4.22 16.53 7.97
CA TYR A 55 4.43 15.08 8.11
C TYR A 55 3.44 14.25 7.29
N ILE A 56 2.16 14.64 7.21
CA ILE A 56 1.17 13.97 6.35
C ILE A 56 1.63 14.01 4.90
N ALA A 57 2.07 15.18 4.42
CA ALA A 57 2.55 15.33 3.06
C ALA A 57 3.83 14.49 2.80
N GLY A 58 4.76 14.49 3.75
CA GLY A 58 6.01 13.72 3.67
C GLY A 58 5.77 12.21 3.61
N ILE A 59 4.96 11.68 4.53
CA ILE A 59 4.63 10.25 4.59
C ILE A 59 3.85 9.81 3.35
N ALA A 60 2.92 10.63 2.86
CA ALA A 60 2.17 10.33 1.64
C ALA A 60 3.10 10.24 0.41
N PHE A 61 4.12 11.10 0.33
CA PHE A 61 5.14 11.04 -0.72
C PHE A 61 6.01 9.80 -0.59
N GLU A 62 6.55 9.52 0.60
CA GLU A 62 7.40 8.35 0.87
C GLU A 62 6.68 7.04 0.54
N GLY A 63 5.44 6.89 1.06
CA GLY A 63 4.61 5.72 0.82
C GLY A 63 4.28 5.49 -0.65
N GLY A 64 4.16 6.56 -1.45
CA GLY A 64 3.89 6.47 -2.88
C GLY A 64 5.13 6.27 -3.75
N ALA A 65 6.27 6.88 -3.38
CA ALA A 65 7.46 6.91 -4.21
C ALA A 65 8.15 5.54 -4.30
N ASP A 66 8.49 4.95 -3.16
CA ASP A 66 9.27 3.72 -3.13
C ASP A 66 8.44 2.51 -3.57
N THR A 67 7.21 2.38 -3.06
CA THR A 67 6.32 1.26 -3.39
C THR A 67 5.99 1.20 -4.89
N THR A 68 5.74 2.35 -5.51
CA THR A 68 5.47 2.44 -6.96
C THR A 68 6.72 2.12 -7.77
N ARG A 69 7.89 2.66 -7.37
CA ARG A 69 9.16 2.41 -8.06
C ARG A 69 9.49 0.92 -8.11
N TYR A 70 9.41 0.22 -6.99
CA TYR A 70 9.70 -1.20 -6.93
C TYR A 70 8.67 -2.03 -7.70
N THR A 71 7.38 -1.68 -7.63
CA THR A 71 6.34 -2.35 -8.43
C THR A 71 6.59 -2.19 -9.93
N LEU A 72 6.98 -0.98 -10.37
CA LEU A 72 7.30 -0.71 -11.77
C LEU A 72 8.52 -1.49 -12.25
N GLN A 73 9.58 -1.58 -11.45
CA GLN A 73 10.74 -2.42 -11.75
C GLN A 73 10.34 -3.89 -11.93
N GLY A 74 9.40 -4.36 -11.10
CA GLY A 74 8.82 -5.68 -11.23
C GLY A 74 8.04 -5.88 -12.52
N MET A 75 7.20 -4.91 -12.88
CA MET A 75 6.42 -4.93 -14.12
C MET A 75 7.30 -4.98 -15.36
N ILE A 76 8.37 -4.19 -15.42
CA ILE A 76 9.29 -4.17 -16.59
C ILE A 76 9.87 -5.57 -16.86
N LYS A 77 10.14 -6.36 -15.81
CA LYS A 77 10.67 -7.73 -15.95
C LYS A 77 9.63 -8.74 -16.46
N ILE A 78 8.34 -8.48 -16.25
CA ILE A 78 7.25 -9.42 -16.53
C ILE A 78 6.45 -9.03 -17.77
N LEU A 79 6.46 -7.75 -18.14
CA LEU A 79 5.77 -7.23 -19.31
C LEU A 79 6.24 -7.98 -20.57
N LYS A 80 5.32 -8.74 -21.15
CA LYS A 80 5.52 -9.49 -22.39
C LYS A 80 4.94 -8.72 -23.56
N THR A 81 5.29 -9.14 -24.77
CA THR A 81 4.73 -8.65 -26.05
C THR A 81 3.19 -8.58 -26.07
N LYS A 82 2.50 -9.43 -25.30
CA LYS A 82 1.04 -9.41 -25.13
C LYS A 82 0.49 -8.13 -24.48
N ALA A 83 1.20 -7.55 -23.52
CA ALA A 83 0.78 -6.30 -22.88
C ALA A 83 0.87 -5.13 -23.86
N GLN A 84 1.94 -5.10 -24.66
CA GLN A 84 2.11 -4.10 -25.71
C GLN A 84 1.00 -4.23 -26.76
N ALA A 85 0.70 -5.46 -27.21
CA ALA A 85 -0.38 -5.68 -28.18
C ALA A 85 -1.76 -5.25 -27.67
N GLU A 86 -2.07 -5.45 -26.38
CA GLU A 86 -3.33 -4.94 -25.80
C GLU A 86 -3.36 -3.41 -25.79
N LEU A 87 -2.26 -2.76 -25.38
CA LEU A 87 -2.16 -1.30 -25.37
C LEU A 87 -2.32 -0.72 -26.78
N ASP A 88 -1.62 -1.29 -27.76
CA ASP A 88 -1.68 -0.86 -29.15
C ASP A 88 -3.10 -1.04 -29.73
N SER A 89 -3.83 -2.08 -29.31
CA SER A 89 -5.22 -2.32 -29.74
C SER A 89 -6.24 -1.38 -29.08
N VAL A 90 -6.03 -0.98 -27.82
CA VAL A 90 -7.01 -0.19 -27.05
C VAL A 90 -6.78 1.32 -27.18
N VAL A 91 -5.52 1.73 -27.16
CA VAL A 91 -5.12 3.15 -27.20
C VAL A 91 -4.85 3.58 -28.64
N GLY A 92 -4.34 2.67 -29.48
CA GLY A 92 -3.85 2.99 -30.81
C GLY A 92 -2.44 3.58 -30.77
N THR A 93 -1.91 3.95 -31.94
CA THR A 93 -0.53 4.44 -32.10
C THR A 93 -0.39 5.96 -32.06
N ARG A 94 -1.51 6.69 -31.98
CA ARG A 94 -1.55 8.16 -32.10
C ARG A 94 -1.81 8.88 -30.78
N GLU A 95 -2.19 8.17 -29.73
CA GLU A 95 -2.51 8.74 -28.42
C GLU A 95 -1.72 8.06 -27.31
N PHE A 96 -1.49 8.78 -26.21
CA PHE A 96 -0.89 8.21 -25.01
C PHE A 96 -1.96 7.56 -24.13
N PRO A 97 -1.62 6.48 -23.39
CA PRO A 97 -2.50 5.90 -22.41
C PRO A 97 -2.96 6.95 -21.39
N SER A 98 -4.26 6.95 -21.11
CA SER A 98 -4.91 7.88 -20.18
C SER A 98 -5.98 7.17 -19.38
N ARG A 99 -6.53 7.84 -18.36
CA ARG A 99 -7.54 7.28 -17.43
C ARG A 99 -8.71 6.59 -18.16
N LYS A 100 -9.12 7.11 -19.33
CA LYS A 100 -10.24 6.58 -20.13
C LYS A 100 -10.02 5.13 -20.62
N HIS A 101 -8.77 4.69 -20.73
CA HIS A 101 -8.44 3.34 -21.22
C HIS A 101 -8.26 2.32 -20.10
N LEU A 102 -8.22 2.74 -18.83
CA LEU A 102 -7.88 1.86 -17.71
C LEU A 102 -8.81 0.65 -17.61
N ASP A 103 -10.10 0.81 -17.88
CA ASP A 103 -11.06 -0.31 -17.80
C ASP A 103 -10.95 -1.29 -18.98
N SER A 104 -10.36 -0.83 -20.09
CA SER A 104 -10.20 -1.60 -21.32
C SER A 104 -8.90 -2.40 -21.38
N VAL A 105 -7.86 -2.01 -20.63
CA VAL A 105 -6.53 -2.68 -20.59
C VAL A 105 -6.48 -3.80 -19.53
N LYS A 106 -7.28 -4.85 -19.76
CA LYS A 106 -7.50 -5.93 -18.78
C LYS A 106 -6.22 -6.74 -18.51
N TYR A 107 -5.45 -7.08 -19.54
CA TYR A 107 -4.19 -7.83 -19.42
C TYR A 107 -3.16 -7.05 -18.62
N VAL A 108 -2.99 -5.75 -18.92
CA VAL A 108 -2.07 -4.89 -18.17
C VAL A 108 -2.48 -4.81 -16.71
N ASN A 109 -3.76 -4.52 -16.42
CA ASN A 109 -4.27 -4.44 -15.05
C ASN A 109 -4.06 -5.74 -14.26
N ARG A 110 -4.30 -6.90 -14.89
CA ARG A 110 -4.08 -8.20 -14.27
C ARG A 110 -2.61 -8.46 -14.02
N THR A 111 -1.74 -8.09 -14.96
CA THR A 111 -0.28 -8.21 -14.80
C THR A 111 0.23 -7.31 -13.67
N THR A 112 -0.26 -6.07 -13.56
CA THR A 112 0.09 -5.16 -12.46
C THR A 112 -0.31 -5.74 -11.11
N LYS A 113 -1.54 -6.27 -10.98
CA LYS A 113 -1.99 -6.94 -9.74
C LYS A 113 -1.12 -8.14 -9.39
N GLU A 114 -0.74 -8.93 -10.40
CA GLU A 114 0.14 -10.08 -10.21
C GLU A 114 1.57 -9.67 -9.82
N CYS A 115 2.07 -8.54 -10.32
CA CYS A 115 3.37 -8.00 -9.91
C CYS A 115 3.36 -7.62 -8.42
N VAL A 116 2.30 -6.97 -7.94
CA VAL A 116 2.14 -6.62 -6.52
C VAL A 116 2.00 -7.88 -5.65
N ARG A 117 1.39 -8.95 -6.17
CA ARG A 117 1.28 -10.24 -5.49
C ARG A 117 2.65 -10.93 -5.35
N TRP A 118 3.40 -11.03 -6.45
CA TRP A 118 4.64 -11.80 -6.50
C TRP A 118 5.86 -11.04 -5.94
N MET A 119 5.93 -9.74 -6.20
CA MET A 119 6.99 -8.85 -5.73
C MET A 119 6.38 -7.73 -4.88
N SER A 120 5.79 -8.12 -3.74
CA SER A 120 5.26 -7.15 -2.80
C SER A 120 6.38 -6.25 -2.29
N THR A 121 6.10 -4.95 -2.31
CA THR A 121 7.02 -3.90 -1.85
C THR A 121 6.81 -3.56 -0.38
N ALA A 122 5.71 -4.03 0.20
CA ALA A 122 5.53 -4.04 1.64
C ALA A 122 6.62 -4.94 2.23
N ILE A 123 7.31 -4.41 3.25
CA ILE A 123 8.28 -5.14 4.06
C ILE A 123 7.74 -6.56 4.34
N ASN A 124 8.61 -7.57 4.33
CA ASN A 124 8.29 -9.00 4.54
C ASN A 124 7.49 -9.33 5.83
N GLY A 125 7.04 -8.33 6.60
CA GLY A 125 6.21 -8.41 7.81
C GLY A 125 5.09 -7.36 7.88
N ALA A 126 4.64 -6.81 6.74
CA ALA A 126 3.62 -5.73 6.68
C ALA A 126 3.99 -4.53 7.57
N ILE A 127 3.01 -3.67 7.87
CA ILE A 127 3.18 -2.65 8.90
C ILE A 127 3.17 -3.36 10.25
N PRO A 128 4.23 -3.25 11.08
CA PRO A 128 4.23 -3.83 12.41
C PRO A 128 3.09 -3.23 13.24
N HIS A 129 2.29 -4.09 13.84
CA HIS A 129 1.25 -3.68 14.78
C HIS A 129 1.74 -3.96 16.20
N THR A 130 1.20 -3.26 17.19
CA THR A 130 1.47 -3.58 18.60
C THR A 130 0.16 -3.69 19.33
N THR A 131 0.04 -4.69 20.20
CA THR A 131 -1.07 -4.75 21.15
C THR A 131 -0.84 -3.73 22.25
N ILE A 132 -1.91 -3.06 22.72
CA ILE A 132 -1.85 -2.08 23.82
C ILE A 132 -2.05 -2.80 25.17
N LYS A 133 -2.66 -3.98 25.15
CA LYS A 133 -2.93 -4.85 26.29
C LYS A 133 -2.69 -6.29 25.88
N ASP A 134 -2.40 -7.14 26.86
CA ASP A 134 -2.33 -8.58 26.64
C ASP A 134 -3.66 -9.09 26.05
N ASP A 135 -3.58 -9.88 24.99
CA ASP A 135 -4.71 -10.51 24.33
C ASP A 135 -4.51 -12.03 24.25
N GLU A 136 -5.56 -12.77 23.96
CA GLU A 136 -5.50 -14.21 23.76
C GLU A 136 -6.00 -14.57 22.36
N TYR A 137 -5.14 -15.23 21.58
CA TYR A 137 -5.43 -15.66 20.23
C TYR A 137 -5.23 -17.17 20.10
N HIS A 138 -6.30 -17.91 19.80
CA HIS A 138 -6.28 -19.38 19.68
C HIS A 138 -5.62 -20.12 20.86
N GLY A 139 -5.87 -19.67 22.10
CA GLY A 139 -5.26 -20.24 23.30
C GLY A 139 -3.82 -19.79 23.58
N TYR A 140 -3.25 -18.96 22.70
CA TYR A 140 -1.95 -18.33 22.92
C TYR A 140 -2.14 -16.93 23.50
N ARG A 141 -1.52 -16.68 24.65
CA ARG A 141 -1.48 -15.36 25.24
C ARG A 141 -0.45 -14.49 24.50
N ILE A 142 -0.95 -13.50 23.77
CA ILE A 142 -0.15 -12.47 23.13
C ILE A 142 0.07 -11.37 24.16
N LEU A 143 1.28 -11.29 24.69
CA LEU A 143 1.69 -10.18 25.55
C LEU A 143 1.83 -8.90 24.73
N THR A 144 1.95 -7.76 25.42
CA THR A 144 2.23 -6.47 24.78
C THR A 144 3.58 -6.50 24.05
N ILE A 145 3.56 -6.89 22.76
CA ILE A 145 4.72 -7.04 21.88
C ILE A 145 4.37 -6.59 20.46
N ILE A 146 5.40 -6.26 19.66
CA ILE A 146 5.27 -5.95 18.24
C ILE A 146 4.92 -7.22 17.48
N LEU A 147 3.74 -7.24 16.86
CA LEU A 147 3.27 -8.25 15.93
C LEU A 147 3.73 -7.89 14.51
N LEU A 148 4.53 -8.79 13.92
CA LEU A 148 4.95 -8.71 12.51
C LEU A 148 4.04 -9.63 11.69
N GLY A 149 3.23 -9.05 10.80
CA GLY A 149 2.32 -9.81 9.94
C GLY A 149 2.93 -10.08 8.58
N ALA A 150 3.31 -11.32 8.26
CA ALA A 150 3.91 -11.62 6.96
C ALA A 150 2.85 -11.63 5.83
N LEU A 151 2.58 -10.46 5.24
CA LEU A 151 1.62 -10.31 4.14
C LEU A 151 2.02 -11.13 2.90
N THR A 152 3.32 -11.23 2.63
CA THR A 152 3.85 -12.05 1.54
C THR A 152 3.47 -13.51 1.73
N SER A 153 3.60 -14.07 2.93
CA SER A 153 3.22 -15.45 3.23
C SER A 153 1.75 -15.73 2.89
N LEU A 154 0.82 -14.83 3.26
CA LEU A 154 -0.60 -14.95 2.93
C LEU A 154 -0.87 -14.99 1.41
N LEU A 155 -0.10 -14.24 0.62
CA LEU A 155 -0.21 -14.22 -0.84
C LEU A 155 0.37 -15.48 -1.52
N PHE A 156 1.13 -16.29 -0.78
CA PHE A 156 1.77 -17.53 -1.25
C PHE A 156 1.29 -18.81 -0.54
N VAL A 157 0.41 -18.71 0.46
CA VAL A 157 -0.16 -19.89 1.12
C VAL A 157 -1.01 -20.67 0.13
N SER A 158 -0.50 -21.84 -0.25
CA SER A 158 -1.07 -22.80 -1.19
C SER A 158 -2.53 -23.14 -0.92
N ASN A 159 -3.00 -23.16 0.34
CA ASN A 159 -4.39 -23.49 0.66
C ASN A 159 -5.42 -22.40 0.33
N CYS A 160 -5.05 -21.12 0.32
CA CYS A 160 -5.90 -20.02 -0.19
C CYS A 160 -5.67 -19.75 -1.69
N THR A 161 -4.52 -20.19 -2.21
CA THR A 161 -4.07 -19.92 -3.59
C THR A 161 -4.02 -21.17 -4.46
N LYS A 162 -4.71 -22.26 -4.08
CA LYS A 162 -4.76 -23.50 -4.88
C LYS A 162 -5.37 -23.30 -6.28
N SER A 163 -6.13 -22.22 -6.49
CA SER A 163 -6.56 -21.75 -7.80
C SER A 163 -5.58 -20.77 -8.49
N LEU A 164 -4.59 -20.23 -7.75
CA LEU A 164 -3.73 -19.08 -8.04
C LEU A 164 -2.27 -19.40 -8.40
N ILE A 165 -1.79 -20.64 -8.22
CA ILE A 165 -0.36 -20.98 -8.39
C ILE A 165 0.06 -21.39 -9.81
N THR A 166 -0.85 -21.52 -10.77
CA THR A 166 -0.43 -21.62 -12.18
C THR A 166 -0.37 -20.23 -12.78
N LEU A 167 0.75 -19.87 -13.41
CA LEU A 167 0.83 -18.79 -14.38
C LEU A 167 0.00 -19.21 -15.61
N ARG A 168 -1.32 -19.25 -15.40
CA ARG A 168 -2.30 -19.78 -16.32
C ARG A 168 -2.36 -18.80 -17.49
N ARG A 169 -2.07 -19.31 -18.70
CA ARG A 169 -1.90 -18.54 -19.94
C ARG A 169 -3.11 -17.69 -20.34
N ASP A 170 -4.22 -17.82 -19.62
CA ASP A 170 -5.56 -17.26 -19.88
C ASP A 170 -5.94 -16.08 -18.96
N LEU A 171 -5.20 -15.79 -17.88
CA LEU A 171 -5.36 -14.58 -17.04
C LEU A 171 -6.78 -14.30 -16.50
N THR A 172 -7.75 -15.19 -16.66
CA THR A 172 -9.14 -15.01 -16.20
C THR A 172 -9.25 -15.31 -14.71
N TRP A 173 -9.43 -14.26 -13.90
CA TRP A 173 -9.82 -14.37 -12.49
C TRP A 173 -11.31 -14.09 -12.34
N TYR A 174 -12.02 -14.99 -11.66
CA TYR A 174 -13.24 -14.67 -10.93
C TYR A 174 -12.89 -13.64 -9.85
N VAL A 175 -13.65 -12.54 -9.78
CA VAL A 175 -13.50 -11.51 -8.75
C VAL A 175 -14.14 -12.04 -7.47
N GLY A 176 -13.43 -12.90 -6.75
CA GLY A 176 -13.78 -13.34 -5.39
C GLY A 176 -12.93 -12.59 -4.37
N PHE A 177 -13.00 -11.25 -4.35
CA PHE A 177 -12.45 -10.44 -3.26
C PHE A 177 -13.67 -9.76 -2.61
N PHE A 178 -14.11 -10.31 -1.48
CA PHE A 178 -15.35 -10.02 -0.72
C PHE A 178 -16.68 -10.59 -1.26
N ASP A 179 -16.84 -11.92 -1.27
CA ASP A 179 -18.19 -12.53 -1.20
C ASP A 179 -18.58 -12.99 0.22
N GLY A 180 -17.67 -12.81 1.19
CA GLY A 180 -18.00 -12.85 2.61
C GLY A 180 -18.15 -11.42 3.11
N GLY A 181 -19.38 -10.98 3.38
CA GLY A 181 -19.63 -9.67 3.98
C GLY A 181 -18.85 -9.51 5.29
N ILE A 182 -18.21 -8.35 5.50
CA ILE A 182 -17.73 -7.93 6.81
C ILE A 182 -18.97 -7.67 7.66
N SER A 183 -19.41 -8.67 8.44
CA SER A 183 -20.70 -8.59 9.15
C SER A 183 -20.63 -7.80 10.46
N SER A 184 -19.46 -7.58 11.06
CA SER A 184 -19.34 -6.69 12.21
C SER A 184 -17.90 -6.29 12.52
N LEU A 185 -17.69 -4.99 12.70
CA LEU A 185 -16.46 -4.40 13.21
C LEU A 185 -16.64 -4.20 14.73
N ASP A 186 -16.09 -5.09 15.55
CA ASP A 186 -15.97 -4.83 16.98
C ASP A 186 -14.88 -3.77 17.16
N ARG A 187 -15.30 -2.51 17.35
CA ARG A 187 -14.39 -1.36 17.50
C ARG A 187 -13.44 -1.46 18.69
N SER A 188 -13.61 -2.45 19.58
CA SER A 188 -12.71 -2.70 20.72
C SER A 188 -11.53 -3.62 20.38
N ARG A 189 -11.57 -4.35 19.25
CA ARG A 189 -10.50 -5.25 18.81
C ARG A 189 -10.19 -4.98 17.34
N TRP A 190 -8.95 -4.56 17.05
CA TRP A 190 -8.46 -4.32 15.69
C TRP A 190 -8.18 -5.62 14.92
N VAL A 191 -9.04 -6.63 15.08
CA VAL A 191 -8.88 -7.96 14.48
C VAL A 191 -10.11 -8.25 13.63
N TRP A 192 -9.86 -8.56 12.35
CA TRP A 192 -10.90 -8.95 11.41
C TRP A 192 -11.42 -10.35 11.78
N ARG A 193 -12.71 -10.45 12.09
CA ARG A 193 -13.38 -11.75 12.27
C ARG A 193 -13.88 -12.22 10.91
N MET A 194 -13.26 -13.26 10.36
CA MET A 194 -13.79 -13.96 9.20
C MET A 194 -14.77 -15.04 9.71
N GLU A 195 -16.07 -14.83 9.55
CA GLU A 195 -17.07 -15.87 9.81
C GLU A 195 -17.27 -16.69 8.53
N GLY A 196 -16.84 -17.94 8.58
CA GLY A 196 -16.89 -18.89 7.47
C GLY A 196 -15.71 -19.83 7.56
N GLY A 197 -15.94 -21.07 8.02
CA GLY A 197 -14.92 -22.05 8.35
C GLY A 197 -14.03 -22.47 7.17
N GLY A 198 -13.01 -21.69 6.88
CA GLY A 198 -12.02 -21.96 5.84
C GLY A 198 -10.64 -21.43 6.16
N CYS A 199 -9.77 -22.34 6.64
CA CYS A 199 -8.30 -22.28 6.73
C CYS A 199 -7.61 -21.23 7.63
N LEU A 200 -7.24 -21.71 8.81
CA LEU A 200 -6.05 -21.36 9.63
C LEU A 200 -4.77 -21.50 8.76
N VAL A 201 -3.72 -20.68 8.82
CA VAL A 201 -2.99 -19.97 9.89
C VAL A 201 -2.41 -18.68 9.29
#